data_AF-A0A534WB88-F1
#
_entry.id   AF-A0A534WB88-F1
#
_cell.length_a   1.000
_cell.length_b   1.000
_cell.length_c   1.000
_cell.angle_alpha   90.00
_cell.angle_beta   90.00
_cell.angle_gamma   90.00
#
_symmetry.space_group_name_H-M   'P 1'
#
loop_
_entity.id
_entity.type
_entity.pdbx_description
1 polymer ?
#
loop_
_entity_poly.entity_id
_entity_poly.type
_entity_poly.pdbx_seq_one_letter_code
_entity_poly.pdbx_strand_id
1 'polypeptide(L)'
;MDPRERVAELYKTYGPAIYRRCLRLLGDKEAARDATQEVFGKLMRDARKLESRDTALPWIYRVATNHCLNLRRNAGRRGEEPLPELEIAVSDTPDTVPDRQLVQRVLARFDSETQAVAVGVFVDGMEHEEVAQALGISRRTVARKLERFLGNARKYLVRSEP
;
A
#
# COMPACT_ATOMS: atom_id res chain seq x y z
N MET A 1 -12.15 15.57 -19.87
CA MET A 1 -12.18 14.09 -19.78
C MET A 1 -13.35 13.72 -18.89
N ASP A 2 -14.25 12.87 -19.38
CA ASP A 2 -15.35 12.36 -18.57
C ASP A 2 -14.80 11.60 -17.34
N PRO A 3 -15.33 11.80 -16.12
CA PRO A 3 -14.87 11.07 -14.95
C PRO A 3 -14.81 9.54 -15.14
N ARG A 4 -15.68 8.95 -15.97
CA ARG A 4 -15.68 7.49 -16.21
C ARG A 4 -14.52 7.06 -17.09
N GLU A 5 -14.22 7.83 -18.14
CA GLU A 5 -13.04 7.61 -18.98
C GLU A 5 -11.76 7.67 -18.16
N ARG A 6 -11.64 8.65 -17.25
CA ARG A 6 -10.48 8.77 -16.38
C ARG A 6 -10.32 7.58 -15.46
N VAL A 7 -11.40 7.09 -14.85
CA VAL A 7 -11.36 5.90 -13.99
C VAL A 7 -11.03 4.64 -14.80
N ALA A 8 -11.53 4.52 -16.02
CA ALA A 8 -11.17 3.42 -16.91
C ALA A 8 -9.67 3.42 -17.27
N GLU A 9 -9.07 4.59 -17.52
CA GLU A 9 -7.62 4.71 -17.72
C GLU A 9 -6.83 4.31 -16.47
N LEU A 10 -7.23 4.80 -15.30
CA LEU A 10 -6.60 4.45 -14.02
C LEU A 10 -6.75 2.95 -13.73
N TYR A 11 -7.89 2.34 -14.05
CA TYR A 11 -8.09 0.91 -13.92
C TYR A 11 -7.17 0.11 -14.86
N LYS A 12 -7.07 0.50 -16.13
CA LYS A 12 -6.14 -0.14 -17.08
C LYS A 12 -4.69 -0.05 -16.62
N THR A 13 -4.31 1.10 -16.03
CA THR A 13 -2.93 1.37 -15.62
C THR A 13 -2.57 0.68 -14.30
N TYR A 14 -3.46 0.79 -13.29
CA TYR A 14 -3.14 0.41 -11.91
C TYR A 14 -3.90 -0.83 -11.43
N GLY A 15 -4.98 -1.24 -12.10
CA GLY A 15 -5.79 -2.40 -11.76
C GLY A 15 -4.98 -3.67 -11.47
N PRO A 16 -4.01 -4.06 -12.33
CA PRO A 16 -3.18 -5.23 -12.07
C PRO A 16 -2.33 -5.13 -10.79
N ALA A 17 -1.79 -3.95 -10.48
CA ALA A 17 -1.00 -3.73 -9.27
C ALA A 17 -1.86 -3.74 -8.01
N ILE A 18 -3.05 -3.12 -8.08
CA ILE A 18 -4.02 -3.14 -6.98
C ILE A 18 -4.57 -4.55 -6.75
N TYR A 19 -4.82 -5.32 -7.81
CA TYR A 19 -5.22 -6.71 -7.68
C TYR A 19 -4.14 -7.55 -6.97
N ARG A 20 -2.88 -7.46 -7.40
CA ARG A 20 -1.78 -8.17 -6.73
C ARG A 20 -1.63 -7.76 -5.27
N ARG A 21 -1.83 -6.47 -4.96
CA ARG A 21 -1.88 -5.97 -3.59
C ARG A 21 -3.01 -6.61 -2.78
N CYS A 22 -4.25 -6.55 -3.28
CA CYS A 22 -5.40 -7.19 -2.62
C CYS A 22 -5.19 -8.69 -2.42
N LEU A 23 -4.62 -9.37 -3.41
CA LEU A 23 -4.32 -10.80 -3.35
C LEU A 23 -3.33 -11.14 -2.24
N ARG A 24 -2.25 -10.36 -2.07
CA ARG A 24 -1.32 -10.58 -0.94
C ARG A 24 -1.97 -10.32 0.41
N LEU A 25 -2.80 -9.28 0.50
CA LEU A 25 -3.46 -8.95 1.76
C LEU A 25 -4.55 -9.95 2.14
N LEU A 26 -5.26 -10.52 1.16
CA LEU A 26 -6.41 -11.40 1.43
C LEU A 26 -6.10 -12.88 1.28
N GLY A 27 -5.07 -13.28 0.52
CA GLY A 27 -4.76 -14.68 0.24
C GLY A 27 -5.78 -15.40 -0.65
N ASP A 28 -6.91 -14.76 -1.00
CA ASP A 28 -8.00 -15.32 -1.78
C ASP A 28 -8.19 -14.57 -3.11
N LYS A 29 -8.31 -15.32 -4.20
CA LYS A 29 -8.38 -14.76 -5.57
C LYS A 29 -9.69 -14.05 -5.85
N GLU A 30 -10.81 -14.56 -5.38
CA GLU A 30 -12.13 -13.97 -5.62
C GLU A 30 -12.32 -12.73 -4.75
N ALA A 31 -12.01 -12.82 -3.46
CA ALA A 31 -12.00 -11.68 -2.55
C ALA A 31 -11.06 -10.57 -3.04
N ALA A 32 -9.91 -10.90 -3.63
CA ALA A 32 -9.02 -9.90 -4.23
C ALA A 32 -9.60 -9.23 -5.48
N ARG A 33 -10.33 -9.97 -6.33
CA ARG A 33 -11.04 -9.39 -7.49
C ARG A 33 -12.14 -8.45 -7.02
N ASP A 34 -12.95 -8.89 -6.07
CA ASP A 34 -14.05 -8.11 -5.50
C ASP A 34 -13.53 -6.84 -4.82
N ALA A 35 -12.47 -6.96 -4.01
CA ALA A 35 -11.82 -5.81 -3.37
C ALA A 35 -11.30 -4.81 -4.42
N THR A 36 -10.68 -5.30 -5.49
CA THR A 36 -10.20 -4.44 -6.59
C THR A 36 -11.38 -3.71 -7.23
N GLN A 37 -12.47 -4.40 -7.56
CA GLN A 37 -13.66 -3.80 -8.15
C GLN A 37 -14.28 -2.74 -7.22
N GLU A 38 -14.39 -3.02 -5.92
CA GLU A 38 -14.95 -2.07 -4.95
C GLU A 38 -14.08 -0.81 -4.82
N VAL A 39 -12.74 -0.94 -4.87
CA VAL A 39 -11.82 0.20 -4.84
C VAL A 39 -12.04 1.13 -6.04
N PHE A 40 -12.09 0.57 -7.25
CA PHE A 40 -12.33 1.37 -8.45
C PHE A 40 -13.79 1.84 -8.56
N GLY A 41 -14.74 1.12 -7.97
CA GLY A 41 -16.12 1.56 -7.79
C GLY A 41 -16.23 2.79 -6.88
N LYS A 42 -15.47 2.83 -5.78
CA LYS A 42 -15.34 4.01 -4.92
C LYS A 42 -14.68 5.16 -5.67
N LEU A 43 -13.59 4.88 -6.39
CA LEU A 43 -12.92 5.87 -7.23
C LEU A 43 -13.89 6.50 -8.23
N MET A 44 -14.79 5.70 -8.82
CA MET A 44 -15.82 6.19 -9.74
C MET A 44 -16.80 7.15 -9.07
N ARG A 45 -17.23 6.85 -7.84
CA ARG A 45 -18.12 7.73 -7.07
C ARG A 45 -17.44 9.05 -6.68
N ASP A 46 -16.15 8.99 -6.35
CA ASP A 46 -15.36 10.13 -5.92
C ASP A 46 -14.54 10.80 -7.04
N ALA A 47 -14.70 10.36 -8.30
CA ALA A 47 -13.84 10.74 -9.42
C ALA A 47 -13.75 12.26 -9.67
N ARG A 48 -14.78 13.01 -9.28
CA ARG A 48 -14.80 14.48 -9.38
C ARG A 48 -13.89 15.18 -8.35
N LYS A 49 -13.54 14.51 -7.25
CA LYS A 49 -12.69 15.02 -6.17
C LYS A 49 -11.21 14.71 -6.38
N LEU A 50 -10.86 13.89 -7.37
CA LEU A 50 -9.46 13.62 -7.70
C LEU A 50 -8.90 14.76 -8.54
N GLU A 51 -8.20 15.68 -7.90
CA GLU A 51 -7.64 16.87 -8.54
C GLU A 51 -6.51 16.54 -9.54
N SER A 52 -5.78 15.42 -9.37
CA SER A 52 -4.68 15.04 -10.27
C SER A 52 -4.44 13.53 -10.37
N ARG A 53 -3.62 13.07 -11.35
CA ARG A 53 -3.17 11.67 -11.43
C ARG A 53 -2.19 11.34 -10.30
N ASP A 54 -1.38 12.31 -9.88
CA ASP A 54 -0.35 12.13 -8.84
C ASP A 54 -0.94 11.86 -7.46
N THR A 55 -2.14 12.36 -7.18
CA THR A 55 -2.88 12.07 -5.94
C THR A 55 -3.73 10.80 -6.04
N ALA A 56 -4.03 10.33 -7.26
CA ALA A 56 -4.88 9.17 -7.48
C ALA A 56 -4.23 7.87 -7.02
N LEU A 57 -2.97 7.63 -7.40
CA LEU A 57 -2.31 6.38 -7.08
C LEU A 57 -2.16 6.15 -5.56
N PRO A 58 -1.64 7.10 -4.75
CA PRO A 58 -1.56 6.94 -3.30
C PRO A 58 -2.94 6.72 -2.66
N TRP A 59 -3.97 7.41 -3.15
CA TRP A 59 -5.33 7.23 -2.66
C TRP A 59 -5.85 5.82 -2.95
N ILE A 60 -5.64 5.30 -4.17
CA ILE A 60 -6.10 3.97 -4.57
C ILE A 60 -5.42 2.89 -3.71
N TYR A 61 -4.11 2.97 -3.47
CA TYR A 61 -3.40 2.03 -2.60
C TYR A 61 -3.93 2.06 -1.15
N ARG A 62 -4.15 3.26 -0.61
CA ARG A 62 -4.70 3.42 0.74
C ARG A 62 -6.09 2.82 0.86
N VAL A 63 -6.98 3.12 -0.08
CA VAL A 63 -8.35 2.59 -0.07
C VAL A 63 -8.35 1.08 -0.23
N ALA A 64 -7.51 0.53 -1.10
CA ALA A 64 -7.35 -0.91 -1.28
C ALA A 64 -6.86 -1.61 -0.01
N THR A 65 -5.79 -1.09 0.60
CA THR A 65 -5.24 -1.65 1.84
C THR A 65 -6.27 -1.60 2.96
N ASN A 66 -6.87 -0.45 3.22
CA ASN A 66 -7.88 -0.29 4.27
C ASN A 66 -9.09 -1.21 4.05
N HIS A 67 -9.53 -1.36 2.81
CA HIS A 67 -10.64 -2.26 2.50
C HIS A 67 -10.27 -3.72 2.80
N CYS A 68 -9.09 -4.17 2.38
CA CYS A 68 -8.62 -5.53 2.65
C CYS A 68 -8.43 -5.80 4.15
N LEU A 69 -7.81 -4.88 4.89
CA LEU A 69 -7.63 -5.01 6.34
C LEU A 69 -8.96 -5.10 7.09
N ASN A 70 -9.97 -4.33 6.66
CA ASN A 70 -11.32 -4.43 7.21
C ASN A 70 -11.97 -5.78 6.91
N LEU A 71 -11.80 -6.32 5.70
CA LEU A 71 -12.29 -7.66 5.37
C LEU A 71 -11.63 -8.72 6.27
N ARG A 72 -10.31 -8.66 6.46
CA ARG A 72 -9.59 -9.57 7.37
C ARG A 72 -10.10 -9.50 8.81
N ARG A 73 -10.28 -8.29 9.35
CA ARG A 73 -10.82 -8.09 10.71
C ARG A 73 -12.21 -8.70 10.85
N ASN A 74 -13.06 -8.51 9.85
CA ASN A 74 -14.43 -9.02 9.89
C ASN A 74 -14.48 -10.54 9.75
N ALA A 75 -13.62 -11.13 8.91
CA ALA A 75 -13.46 -12.58 8.79
C ALA A 75 -13.04 -13.22 10.13
N GLY A 76 -12.02 -12.65 10.80
CA GLY A 76 -11.58 -13.11 12.12
C GLY A 76 -12.66 -13.01 13.20
N ARG A 77 -13.53 -11.98 13.16
CA ARG A 77 -14.68 -11.87 14.08
C ARG A 77 -15.78 -12.91 13.83
N ARG A 78 -15.91 -13.38 12.59
CA ARG A 78 -16.90 -14.40 12.20
C ARG A 78 -16.41 -15.84 12.42
N GLY A 79 -15.17 -16.02 12.86
CA GLY A 79 -14.58 -17.35 13.07
C GLY A 79 -14.27 -18.09 11.76
N GLU A 80 -14.08 -17.35 10.66
CA GLU A 80 -13.60 -17.91 9.40
C GLU A 80 -12.15 -18.39 9.54
N GLU A 81 -11.70 -19.27 8.63
CA GLU A 81 -10.33 -19.79 8.67
C GLU A 81 -9.29 -18.64 8.69
N PRO A 82 -8.17 -18.83 9.42
CA PRO A 82 -7.13 -17.82 9.51
C PRO A 82 -6.60 -17.48 8.12
N LEU A 83 -6.72 -16.20 7.74
CA LEU A 83 -6.09 -15.71 6.52
C LEU A 83 -4.56 -15.78 6.65
N PRO A 84 -3.82 -16.00 5.55
CA PRO A 84 -2.36 -16.04 5.57
C PRO A 84 -1.75 -14.83 6.26
N GLU A 85 -0.58 -15.00 6.89
CA GLU A 85 0.14 -13.91 7.55
C GLU A 85 0.40 -12.74 6.60
N LEU A 86 0.33 -11.50 7.11
CA LEU A 86 0.42 -10.30 6.28
C LEU A 86 1.86 -10.08 5.81
N GLU A 87 2.14 -10.37 4.55
CA GLU A 87 3.43 -10.00 3.93
C GLU A 87 3.38 -8.56 3.37
N ILE A 88 4.05 -7.63 4.06
CA ILE A 88 4.27 -6.27 3.55
C ILE A 88 5.52 -6.26 2.65
N ALA A 89 5.32 -6.41 1.34
CA ALA A 89 6.40 -6.46 0.35
C ALA A 89 6.60 -5.12 -0.39
N VAL A 90 7.86 -4.80 -0.70
CA VAL A 90 8.32 -3.55 -1.35
C VAL A 90 7.94 -3.46 -2.86
N SER A 91 7.56 -4.57 -3.49
CA SER A 91 7.72 -4.74 -4.94
C SER A 91 6.61 -4.20 -5.86
N ASP A 92 5.49 -3.67 -5.36
CA ASP A 92 4.27 -3.65 -6.20
C ASP A 92 3.83 -2.31 -6.77
N THR A 93 4.66 -1.27 -6.74
CA THR A 93 4.39 -0.01 -7.46
C THR A 93 4.71 -0.15 -8.96
N PRO A 94 4.00 0.52 -9.89
CA PRO A 94 4.32 0.47 -11.33
C PRO A 94 5.74 0.96 -11.64
N ASP A 95 6.43 0.31 -12.60
CA ASP A 95 7.83 0.54 -13.02
C ASP A 95 8.15 1.91 -13.65
N THR A 96 7.18 2.79 -13.86
CA THR A 96 7.36 3.98 -14.71
C THR A 96 7.72 5.27 -13.97
N VAL A 97 8.04 5.22 -12.66
CA VAL A 97 8.39 6.42 -11.88
C VAL A 97 9.88 6.44 -11.54
N PRO A 98 10.67 7.45 -12.02
CA PRO A 98 12.11 7.58 -11.73
C PRO A 98 12.46 7.55 -10.23
N ASP A 99 11.56 8.05 -9.37
CA ASP A 99 11.70 8.00 -7.91
C ASP A 99 11.68 6.57 -7.34
N ARG A 100 11.19 5.56 -8.08
CA ARG A 100 11.10 4.18 -7.57
C ARG A 100 12.45 3.53 -7.34
N GLN A 101 13.40 3.71 -8.26
CA GLN A 101 14.76 3.17 -8.07
C GLN A 101 15.46 3.87 -6.90
N LEU A 102 15.19 5.16 -6.70
CA LEU A 102 15.69 5.89 -5.54
C LEU A 102 15.08 5.35 -4.25
N VAL A 103 13.76 5.18 -4.19
CA VAL A 103 13.04 4.60 -3.05
C VAL A 103 13.53 3.19 -2.74
N GLN A 104 13.70 2.32 -3.75
CA GLN A 104 14.24 0.97 -3.58
C GLN A 104 15.68 1.01 -3.03
N ARG A 105 16.55 1.87 -3.58
CA ARG A 105 17.93 2.03 -3.08
C ARG A 105 17.97 2.53 -1.65
N VAL A 106 17.08 3.44 -1.26
CA VAL A 106 16.97 3.92 0.13
C VAL A 106 16.46 2.80 1.04
N LEU A 107 15.38 2.11 0.67
CA LEU A 107 14.81 1.00 1.45
C LEU A 107 15.82 -0.14 1.65
N ALA A 108 16.60 -0.48 0.62
CA ALA A 108 17.63 -1.52 0.68
C ALA A 108 18.74 -1.24 1.72
N ARG A 109 18.84 -0.02 2.27
CA ARG A 109 19.77 0.32 3.37
C ARG A 109 19.26 -0.04 4.76
N PHE A 110 18.04 -0.54 4.87
CA PHE A 110 17.41 -0.91 6.14
C PHE A 110 17.11 -2.40 6.19
N ASP A 111 16.94 -2.94 7.40
CA ASP A 111 16.48 -4.32 7.59
C ASP A 111 15.06 -4.54 7.05
N SER A 112 14.71 -5.77 6.72
CA SER A 112 13.43 -6.15 6.13
C SER A 112 12.22 -5.70 6.95
N GLU A 113 12.30 -5.75 8.29
CA GLU A 113 11.22 -5.31 9.17
C GLU A 113 11.04 -3.78 9.11
N THR A 114 12.14 -3.01 9.06
CA THR A 114 12.08 -1.54 8.86
C THR A 114 11.56 -1.17 7.47
N GLN A 115 11.93 -1.92 6.43
CA GLN A 115 11.36 -1.74 5.09
C GLN A 115 9.85 -1.97 5.10
N ALA A 116 9.40 -3.08 5.69
CA ALA A 116 7.98 -3.40 5.84
C ALA A 116 7.22 -2.31 6.61
N VAL A 117 7.77 -1.81 7.72
CA VAL A 117 7.20 -0.69 8.46
C VAL A 117 7.05 0.57 7.60
N ALA A 118 8.10 0.95 6.87
CA ALA A 118 8.09 2.13 6.02
C ALA A 118 7.08 1.99 4.86
N VAL A 119 7.00 0.82 4.23
CA VAL A 119 6.02 0.52 3.17
C VAL A 119 4.61 0.58 3.73
N GLY A 120 4.34 -0.09 4.85
CA GLY A 120 3.02 -0.08 5.49
C GLY A 120 2.51 1.34 5.76
N VAL A 121 3.36 2.22 6.32
CA VAL A 121 2.94 3.58 6.65
C VAL A 121 2.92 4.51 5.44
N PHE A 122 4.01 4.61 4.69
CA PHE A 122 4.17 5.65 3.67
C PHE A 122 3.60 5.26 2.31
N VAL A 123 3.58 3.97 1.98
CA VAL A 123 3.05 3.48 0.70
C VAL A 123 1.61 3.03 0.88
N ASP A 124 1.35 2.23 1.91
CA ASP A 124 0.04 1.61 2.09
C ASP A 124 -0.92 2.46 2.92
N GLY A 125 -0.42 3.54 3.55
CA GLY A 125 -1.22 4.47 4.34
C GLY A 125 -1.80 3.86 5.61
N MET A 126 -1.21 2.76 6.08
CA MET A 126 -1.63 2.05 7.30
C MET A 126 -1.28 2.88 8.54
N GLU A 127 -2.15 2.80 9.54
CA GLU A 127 -1.83 3.35 10.85
C GLU A 127 -0.78 2.49 11.56
N HIS A 128 -0.04 3.09 12.50
CA HIS A 128 1.04 2.38 13.21
C HIS A 128 0.55 1.12 13.93
N GLU A 129 -0.69 1.12 14.42
CA GLU A 129 -1.30 -0.03 15.08
C GLU A 129 -1.57 -1.17 14.09
N GLU A 130 -2.01 -0.84 12.88
CA GLU A 130 -2.25 -1.83 11.83
C GLU A 130 -0.94 -2.47 11.36
N VAL A 131 0.12 -1.68 11.24
CA VAL A 131 1.47 -2.17 10.92
C VAL A 131 2.01 -3.04 12.05
N ALA A 132 1.82 -2.64 13.30
CA ALA A 132 2.23 -3.40 14.48
C ALA A 132 1.56 -4.78 14.50
N GLN A 133 0.23 -4.82 14.31
CA GLN A 133 -0.54 -6.06 14.24
C GLN A 133 -0.10 -6.94 13.05
N ALA A 134 0.11 -6.35 11.88
CA ALA A 134 0.48 -7.07 10.67
C ALA A 134 1.87 -7.74 10.78
N LEU A 135 2.81 -7.09 11.46
CA LEU A 135 4.20 -7.56 11.59
C LEU A 135 4.47 -8.30 12.90
N GLY A 136 3.48 -8.47 13.78
CA GLY A 136 3.67 -9.11 15.09
C GLY A 136 4.61 -8.35 16.04
N ILE A 137 4.72 -7.03 15.90
CA ILE A 137 5.60 -6.17 16.70
C ILE A 137 4.82 -5.12 17.49
N SER A 138 5.44 -4.48 18.48
CA SER A 138 4.77 -3.41 19.24
C SER A 138 4.64 -2.11 18.44
N ARG A 139 3.57 -1.33 18.67
CA ARG A 139 3.42 0.04 18.12
C ARG A 139 4.61 0.95 18.45
N ARG A 140 5.24 0.76 19.62
CA ARG A 140 6.47 1.46 20.01
C ARG A 140 7.66 1.08 19.10
N THR A 141 7.77 -0.20 18.73
CA THR A 141 8.77 -0.69 17.77
C THR A 141 8.57 -0.06 16.40
N VAL A 142 7.32 0.01 15.91
CA VAL A 142 6.96 0.69 14.66
C VAL A 142 7.43 2.15 14.68
N ALA A 143 7.05 2.92 15.72
CA ALA A 143 7.42 4.33 15.84
C ALA A 143 8.94 4.55 15.84
N ARG A 144 9.68 3.75 16.61
CA ARG A 144 11.15 3.81 16.68
C ARG A 144 11.80 3.51 15.32
N LYS A 145 11.28 2.53 14.58
CA LYS A 145 11.79 2.19 13.25
C LYS A 145 11.51 3.31 12.24
N LEU A 146 10.33 3.92 12.27
CA LEU A 146 10.00 5.06 11.41
C LEU A 146 10.89 6.27 11.69
N GLU A 147 11.14 6.59 12.96
CA GLU A 147 12.05 7.66 13.34
C GLU A 147 13.46 7.42 12.78
N ARG A 148 13.98 6.20 12.96
CA ARG A 148 15.28 5.79 12.39
C ARG A 148 15.29 5.81 10.87
N PHE A 149 14.20 5.41 10.24
CA PHE A 149 14.03 5.44 8.79
C PHE A 149 14.11 6.88 8.28
N LEU A 150 13.27 7.78 8.79
CA LEU A 150 13.22 9.19 8.37
C LEU A 150 14.55 9.93 8.62
N GLY A 151 15.18 9.69 9.78
CA GLY A 151 16.45 10.32 10.13
C GLY A 151 17.63 9.91 9.24
N ASN A 152 17.56 8.74 8.61
CA ASN A 152 18.61 8.23 7.72
C ASN A 152 18.24 8.34 6.23
N ALA A 153 16.96 8.24 5.87
CA ALA A 153 16.47 8.37 4.51
C ALA A 153 16.90 9.70 3.88
N ARG A 154 16.80 10.81 4.63
CA ARG A 154 17.27 12.12 4.16
C ARG A 154 18.75 12.15 3.80
N LYS A 155 19.60 11.45 4.56
CA LYS A 155 21.05 11.35 4.30
C LYS A 155 21.35 10.54 3.03
N TYR A 156 20.54 9.53 2.76
CA TYR A 156 20.68 8.69 1.57
C TYR A 156 20.14 9.35 0.31
N LEU A 157 19.13 10.20 0.43
CA LEU A 157 18.63 11.02 -0.69
C LEU A 157 19.70 12.04 -1.14
N VAL A 158 20.33 12.76 -0.21
CA VAL A 158 21.36 13.78 -0.52
C VAL A 158 22.66 13.18 -1.07
N ARG A 159 23.03 11.95 -0.67
CA ARG A 159 24.23 11.25 -1.17
C ARG A 159 24.03 10.54 -2.52
N SER A 160 22.83 10.61 -3.11
CA SER A 160 22.48 9.93 -4.36
C SER A 160 22.42 10.85 -5.58
N GLU A 161 22.72 12.15 -5.42
CA GLU A 161 22.98 13.05 -6.54
C GLU A 161 24.42 12.80 -7.04
N PRO A 162 24.62 12.51 -8.33
CA PRO A 162 25.95 12.33 -8.92
C PRO A 162 26.77 13.63 -8.98
#